data_AF-A0A8X6H1M5-F1
#
_entry.id   AF-A0A8X6H1M5-F1
#
_cell.length_a   1.000
_cell.length_b   1.000
_cell.length_c   1.000
_cell.angle_alpha   90.00
_cell.angle_beta   90.00
_cell.angle_gamma   90.00
#
_symmetry.space_group_name_H-M   'P 1'
#
loop_
_entity.id
_entity.type
_entity.pdbx_description
1 polymer ?
#
loop_
_entity_poly.entity_id
_entity_poly.type
_entity_poly.pdbx_seq_one_letter_code
_entity_poly.pdbx_strand_id
1 'polypeptide(L)'
;PIENKEYEFFQFGYKNCSIEIKKEEPYHGIKSFNGSVATIHVFKVKEAKNVFIGSESLTTFSLKSDTNVLTININRKIEDIKEKITWEDGDKKCQMLP
;
A
#
# COMPACT_ATOMS: atom_id res chain seq x y z
N PRO A 1 6.43 28.43 1.44
CA PRO A 1 5.50 28.39 0.29
C PRO A 1 6.03 27.39 -0.74
N ILE A 2 5.22 26.44 -1.20
CA ILE A 2 5.58 25.62 -2.37
C ILE A 2 5.51 26.58 -3.56
N GLU A 3 6.68 27.01 -4.06
CA GLU A 3 6.85 28.25 -4.83
C GLU A 3 6.03 28.30 -6.13
N ASN A 4 5.59 27.15 -6.67
CA ASN A 4 4.85 27.07 -7.93
C ASN A 4 3.46 26.41 -7.82
N LYS A 5 2.98 26.06 -6.61
CA LYS A 5 1.76 25.25 -6.39
C LYS A 5 1.69 23.92 -7.15
N GLU A 6 2.80 23.47 -7.72
CA GLU A 6 2.89 22.16 -8.37
C GLU A 6 3.13 21.07 -7.33
N TYR A 7 2.05 20.49 -6.79
CA TYR A 7 2.12 19.30 -5.94
C TYR A 7 0.97 18.30 -6.20
N GLU A 8 1.27 17.01 -6.07
CA GLU A 8 0.25 15.97 -5.97
C GLU A 8 0.07 15.60 -4.49
N PHE A 9 -1.18 15.53 -4.05
CA PHE A 9 -1.49 15.12 -2.68
C PHE A 9 -2.05 13.69 -2.68
N PHE A 10 -1.43 12.83 -1.88
CA PHE A 10 -1.87 11.46 -1.67
C PHE A 10 -2.20 11.24 -0.20
N GLN A 11 -3.39 10.71 0.07
CA GLN A 11 -3.81 10.22 1.37
C GLN A 11 -3.58 8.72 1.45
N PHE A 12 -3.09 8.28 2.61
CA PHE A 12 -2.84 6.88 2.91
C PHE A 12 -3.77 6.46 4.06
N GLY A 13 -4.67 5.52 3.78
CA GLY A 13 -5.57 4.91 4.75
C GLY A 13 -5.07 3.52 5.13
N TYR A 14 -5.20 3.16 6.40
CA TYR A 14 -4.92 1.82 6.91
C TYR A 14 -6.07 1.35 7.79
N LYS A 15 -6.66 0.19 7.48
CA LYS A 15 -7.73 -0.43 8.28
C LYS A 15 -7.86 -1.91 7.98
N ASN A 16 -8.08 -2.75 8.99
CA ASN A 16 -8.46 -4.17 8.84
C ASN A 16 -7.63 -4.93 7.80
N CYS A 17 -6.31 -4.93 7.96
CA CYS A 17 -5.37 -5.56 7.03
C CYS A 17 -5.49 -5.08 5.57
N SER A 18 -5.78 -3.78 5.41
CA SER A 18 -5.80 -3.12 4.12
C SER A 18 -5.13 -1.76 4.17
N ILE A 19 -4.49 -1.41 3.06
CA ILE A 19 -3.95 -0.09 2.76
C ILE A 19 -4.69 0.46 1.56
N GLU A 20 -5.07 1.73 1.64
CA GLU A 20 -5.71 2.47 0.56
C GLU A 20 -4.87 3.71 0.27
N ILE A 21 -4.56 3.95 -1.00
CA ILE A 21 -3.85 5.14 -1.46
C ILE A 21 -4.83 5.93 -2.30
N LYS A 22 -5.13 7.16 -1.89
CA LYS A 22 -6.04 8.05 -2.62
C LYS A 22 -5.30 9.29 -3.07
N LYS A 23 -5.45 9.64 -4.33
CA LYS A 23 -5.03 10.95 -4.83
C LYS A 23 -6.15 11.95 -4.53
N GLU A 24 -5.86 13.05 -3.84
CA GLU A 24 -6.85 14.09 -3.53
C GLU A 24 -6.85 15.19 -4.59
N GLU A 25 -8.03 15.77 -4.82
CA GLU A 25 -8.24 16.96 -5.64
C GLU A 25 -8.32 18.23 -4.78
N PRO A 26 -7.99 19.42 -5.32
CA PRO A 26 -7.72 19.73 -6.73
C PRO A 26 -6.25 19.63 -7.15
N TYR A 27 -6.03 19.18 -8.38
CA TYR A 27 -4.72 19.17 -9.05
C TYR A 27 -4.33 20.58 -9.48
N HIS A 28 -3.28 21.14 -8.88
CA HIS A 28 -2.73 22.42 -9.31
C HIS A 28 -1.60 22.18 -10.34
N GLY A 29 -1.97 22.02 -11.61
CA GLY A 29 -1.15 22.41 -12.76
C GLY A 29 0.08 21.58 -13.14
N ILE A 30 0.18 20.28 -12.83
CA ILE A 30 1.44 19.52 -13.01
C ILE A 30 1.36 18.42 -14.06
N LYS A 31 2.50 18.21 -14.72
CA LYS A 31 2.97 16.91 -15.24
C LYS A 31 2.96 15.87 -14.10
N SER A 32 2.41 14.68 -14.35
CA SER A 32 2.38 13.57 -13.38
C SER A 32 3.75 13.39 -12.70
N PHE A 33 3.74 13.26 -11.36
CA PHE A 33 4.91 12.99 -10.52
C PHE A 33 5.65 11.72 -10.95
N ASN A 34 4.99 10.83 -11.70
CA ASN A 34 5.52 9.57 -12.25
C ASN A 34 6.31 8.71 -11.23
N GLY A 35 6.05 8.92 -9.94
CA GLY A 35 6.70 8.21 -8.85
C GLY A 35 6.20 6.78 -8.76
N SER A 36 7.10 5.87 -8.41
CA SER A 36 6.78 4.46 -8.19
C SER A 36 6.88 4.08 -6.72
N VAL A 37 5.98 3.18 -6.31
CA VAL A 37 6.04 2.47 -5.04
C VAL A 37 6.70 1.12 -5.31
N ALA A 38 7.96 0.98 -4.88
CA ALA A 38 8.68 -0.29 -5.00
C ALA A 38 8.20 -1.29 -3.96
N THR A 39 8.15 -0.87 -2.69
CA THR A 39 7.92 -1.76 -1.55
C THR A 39 7.05 -1.08 -0.49
N ILE A 40 6.21 -1.86 0.18
CA ILE A 40 5.47 -1.47 1.38
C ILE A 40 5.89 -2.37 2.54
N HIS A 41 6.17 -1.76 3.69
CA HIS A 41 6.40 -2.47 4.94
C HIS A 41 5.23 -2.24 5.90
N VAL A 42 4.63 -3.32 6.35
CA VAL A 42 3.54 -3.32 7.33
C VAL A 42 4.03 -3.97 8.61
N PHE A 43 4.02 -3.21 9.69
CA PHE A 43 4.46 -3.67 11.00
C PHE A 43 3.30 -4.33 11.76
N LYS A 44 3.65 -5.13 12.78
CA LYS A 44 2.70 -5.83 13.64
C LYS A 44 1.83 -6.86 12.91
N VAL A 45 2.23 -7.34 11.73
CA VAL A 45 1.49 -8.41 11.05
C VAL A 45 1.81 -9.73 11.74
N LYS A 46 0.81 -10.33 12.37
CA LYS A 46 0.96 -11.62 13.05
C LYS A 46 1.02 -12.76 12.04
N GLU A 47 0.19 -12.70 11.02
CA GLU A 47 0.16 -13.70 9.94
C GLU A 47 -0.34 -13.09 8.63
N ALA A 48 0.28 -13.52 7.52
CA ALA A 48 -0.14 -13.20 6.15
C ALA A 48 0.29 -14.36 5.24
N LYS A 49 -0.69 -15.03 4.63
CA LYS A 49 -0.51 -16.12 3.67
C LYS A 49 -0.88 -15.70 2.25
N ASN A 50 -1.76 -14.72 2.11
CA ASN A 50 -2.13 -14.14 0.82
C ASN A 50 -2.05 -12.61 0.91
N VAL A 51 -1.65 -11.98 -0.19
CA VAL A 51 -1.61 -10.53 -0.36
C VAL A 51 -2.22 -10.18 -1.70
N PHE A 52 -3.02 -9.12 -1.77
CA PHE A 52 -3.72 -8.71 -2.99
C PHE A 52 -3.58 -7.21 -3.26
N ILE A 53 -3.70 -6.84 -4.54
CA ILE A 53 -4.02 -5.47 -4.97
C ILE A 53 -5.35 -5.56 -5.74
N GLY A 54 -6.44 -5.12 -5.13
CA GLY A 54 -7.79 -5.38 -5.65
C GLY A 54 -8.07 -6.88 -5.72
N SER A 55 -8.34 -7.41 -6.92
CA SER A 55 -8.54 -8.84 -7.17
C SER A 55 -7.27 -9.60 -7.55
N GLU A 56 -6.15 -8.90 -7.75
CA GLU A 56 -4.89 -9.50 -8.17
C GLU A 56 -4.12 -10.05 -6.97
N SER A 57 -3.81 -11.35 -6.98
CA SER A 57 -2.95 -11.97 -5.97
C SER A 57 -1.47 -11.65 -6.26
N LEU A 58 -0.77 -11.16 -5.25
CA LEU A 58 0.67 -10.90 -5.32
C LEU A 58 1.45 -12.12 -4.84
N THR A 59 2.44 -12.53 -5.63
CA THR A 59 3.36 -13.63 -5.26
C THR A 59 4.63 -13.12 -4.58
N THR A 60 4.91 -11.81 -4.64
CA THR A 60 6.17 -11.21 -4.19
C THR A 60 6.00 -10.46 -2.86
N PHE A 61 5.82 -11.21 -1.78
CA PHE A 61 5.82 -10.68 -0.42
C PHE A 61 6.56 -11.62 0.55
N SER A 62 6.95 -11.10 1.71
CA SER A 62 7.58 -11.89 2.77
C SER A 62 7.12 -11.41 4.14
N LEU A 63 6.79 -12.33 5.04
CA LEU A 63 6.54 -12.04 6.45
C LEU A 63 7.72 -12.50 7.29
N LYS A 64 8.35 -11.57 8.02
CA LYS A 64 9.39 -11.87 9.00
C LYS A 64 8.76 -12.04 10.39
N SER A 65 8.73 -13.27 10.91
CA SER A 65 8.04 -13.62 12.17
C SER A 65 8.75 -13.12 13.43
N ASP A 66 10.07 -12.91 13.37
CA ASP A 66 10.87 -12.34 14.45
C ASP A 66 10.53 -10.86 14.72
N THR A 67 10.24 -10.11 13.65
CA THR A 67 9.97 -8.67 13.68
C THR A 67 8.50 -8.33 13.44
N ASN A 68 7.69 -9.31 13.04
CA ASN A 68 6.29 -9.15 12.63
C ASN A 68 6.13 -8.08 11.53
N VAL A 69 7.04 -8.09 10.56
CA VAL A 69 7.05 -7.17 9.42
C VAL A 69 6.70 -7.91 8.14
N LEU A 70 5.55 -7.55 7.56
CA LEU A 70 5.17 -7.94 6.21
C LEU A 70 5.79 -6.95 5.22
N THR A 71 6.54 -7.47 4.26
CA THR A 71 7.13 -6.70 3.16
C THR A 71 6.44 -7.11 1.86
N ILE A 72 5.84 -6.14 1.17
CA ILE A 72 5.09 -6.35 -0.07
C ILE A 72 5.82 -5.62 -1.19
N ASN A 73 6.28 -6.34 -2.20
CA ASN A 73 6.90 -5.73 -3.38
C ASN A 73 5.81 -5.45 -4.42
N ILE A 74 5.62 -4.16 -4.74
CA ILE A 74 4.56 -3.69 -5.64
C ILE A 74 5.14 -3.31 -7.00
N ASN A 75 6.22 -2.53 -7.04
CA ASN A 75 6.86 -2.03 -8.25
C ASN A 75 5.87 -1.40 -9.25
N ARG A 76 4.96 -0.53 -8.79
CA ARG A 76 3.97 0.18 -9.63
C ARG A 76 4.09 1.67 -9.49
N LYS A 77 3.65 2.41 -10.50
CA LYS A 77 3.43 3.84 -10.33
C LYS A 77 2.35 4.07 -9.29
N ILE A 78 2.51 5.10 -8.47
CA ILE A 78 1.54 5.41 -7.42
C ILE A 78 0.14 5.70 -7.99
N GLU A 79 0.06 6.26 -9.19
CA GLU A 79 -1.18 6.56 -9.92
C GLU A 79 -1.94 5.31 -10.42
N ASP A 80 -1.24 4.18 -10.54
CA ASP A 80 -1.83 2.91 -10.99
C ASP A 80 -2.38 2.08 -9.82
N ILE A 81 -2.04 2.45 -8.57
CA ILE A 81 -2.53 1.78 -7.36
C ILE A 81 -3.88 2.41 -6.98
N LYS A 82 -4.92 2.05 -7.75
CA LYS A 82 -6.29 2.54 -7.53
C LYS A 82 -7.08 1.68 -6.54
N GLU A 83 -6.66 0.44 -6.38
CA GLU A 83 -7.30 -0.56 -5.53
C GLU A 83 -6.61 -0.67 -4.17
N LYS A 84 -7.32 -1.27 -3.20
CA LYS A 84 -6.74 -1.56 -1.89
C LYS A 84 -5.69 -2.65 -1.99
N ILE A 85 -4.61 -2.47 -1.25
CA ILE A 85 -3.66 -3.54 -0.96
C ILE A 85 -4.14 -4.25 0.30
N THR A 86 -4.40 -5.55 0.25
CA THR A 86 -4.92 -6.33 1.38
C THR A 86 -4.05 -7.54 1.70
N TRP A 87 -4.11 -8.03 2.93
CA TRP A 87 -3.47 -9.28 3.32
C TRP A 87 -4.34 -10.07 4.30
N GLU A 88 -4.21 -11.39 4.27
CA GLU A 88 -4.98 -12.32 5.09
C GLU A 88 -4.17 -13.58 5.42
N ASP A 89 -4.55 -14.26 6.50
CA ASP A 89 -4.06 -15.60 6.85
C ASP A 89 -4.68 -16.70 5.97
N GLY A 90 -4.35 -17.97 6.24
CA GLY A 90 -4.89 -19.11 5.49
C GLY A 90 -6.41 -19.30 5.63
N ASP A 91 -7.00 -18.73 6.67
CA ASP A 91 -8.44 -18.78 6.98
C ASP A 91 -9.19 -17.52 6.49
N LYS A 92 -8.53 -16.68 5.69
CA LYS A 92 -9.07 -15.40 5.18
C LYS A 92 -9.37 -14.38 6.27
N LYS A 93 -8.60 -14.39 7.35
CA LYS A 93 -8.74 -13.43 8.46
C LYS A 93 -7.58 -12.46 8.51
N CYS A 94 -7.87 -11.26 9.00
CA CYS A 94 -6.87 -10.25 9.32
C CYS A 94 -6.19 -10.56 10.65
N GLN A 95 -4.90 -10.87 10.63
CA GLN A 95 -4.11 -11.19 11.83
C GLN A 95 -3.06 -10.11 12.09
N MET A 96 -3.39 -9.20 13.00
CA MET A 96 -2.46 -8.19 13.52
C MET A 96 -2.13 -8.49 14.98
N LEU A 97 -0.94 -8.08 15.42
CA LEU A 97 -0.63 -7.99 16.84
C LEU A 97 -1.41 -6.82 17.46
N PRO A 98 -1.75 -6.92 18.75
CA PRO A 98 -2.39 -5.84 19.50
C PRO A 98 -1.54 -4.55 19.56
#